data_AF-A0A7W7NXM1-F1
#
_entry.id   AF-A0A7W7NXM1-F1
#
_cell.length_a   1.000
_cell.length_b   1.000
_cell.length_c   1.000
_cell.angle_alpha   90.00
_cell.angle_beta   90.00
_cell.angle_gamma   90.00
#
_symmetry.space_group_name_H-M   'P 1'
#
loop_
_entity.id
_entity.type
_entity.pdbx_description
1 polymer ?
#
loop_
_entity_poly.entity_id
_entity_poly.type
_entity_poly.pdbx_seq_one_letter_code
_entity_poly.pdbx_strand_id
1 'polypeptide(L)'
;MGRAENVINTGVTSKAAGTNKNDASAIDSDSYSLQKFFDMLMKGDTVATEILFAPVADADPRWSEVRTVGRQLLNRQCKGFVGYCVRQAAKYGIKGSRMSAVKALIDVLRLRQLQLGSPAAKLREIDYILQDFAERHEHAEWVNIPSPNGADLWHIRCCDRAMPITSSIGEATKVYEKVWENYGERARAAMSNEGIDWKAMSHAVRVARQAIELLNTGQITFPRPDAAELRAIKLGQRPYADVSQLLESLVEEVHLASAQSELPESSDPIIADSLVRREYRAQVCGS
;
A
#
# COMPACT_ATOMS: atom_id res chain seq x y z
N MET A 1 34.24 14.61 4.32
CA MET A 1 34.26 13.21 3.85
C MET A 1 32.83 12.80 3.56
N GLY A 2 32.56 12.33 2.34
CA GLY A 2 31.20 12.04 1.88
C GLY A 2 30.58 10.89 2.65
N ARG A 3 29.38 11.10 3.21
CA ARG A 3 28.53 10.01 3.72
C ARG A 3 28.28 9.05 2.56
N ALA A 4 28.42 7.74 2.78
CA ALA A 4 28.10 6.75 1.74
C ALA A 4 26.69 7.02 1.19
N GLU A 5 26.55 7.01 -0.13
CA GLU A 5 25.25 7.24 -0.77
C GLU A 5 24.25 6.19 -0.27
N ASN A 6 23.05 6.64 0.10
CA ASN A 6 22.04 5.75 0.67
C ASN A 6 21.53 4.71 -0.32
N VAL A 7 21.46 5.11 -1.60
CA VAL A 7 21.02 4.27 -2.71
C VAL A 7 21.89 4.60 -3.91
N ILE A 8 22.42 3.58 -4.58
CA ILE A 8 23.14 3.69 -5.84
C ILE A 8 22.35 2.89 -6.86
N ASN A 9 21.90 3.54 -7.93
CA ASN A 9 21.27 2.87 -9.07
C ASN A 9 22.29 2.79 -10.22
N THR A 10 22.64 1.57 -10.61
CA THR A 10 23.54 1.28 -11.74
C THR A 10 22.81 0.56 -12.87
N GLY A 11 21.48 0.67 -12.89
CA GLY A 11 20.64 0.04 -13.90
C GLY A 11 20.92 0.56 -15.30
N VAL A 12 20.76 -0.32 -16.28
CA VAL A 12 20.85 0.00 -17.70
C VAL A 12 19.43 0.00 -18.26
N THR A 13 18.94 1.17 -18.67
CA THR A 13 17.64 1.28 -19.34
C THR A 13 17.78 1.03 -20.83
N SER A 14 17.00 0.09 -21.37
CA SER A 14 16.79 -0.07 -22.81
C SER A 14 15.29 -0.12 -23.10
N LYS A 15 14.84 0.56 -24.16
CA LYS A 15 13.41 0.72 -24.48
C LYS A 15 13.03 -0.01 -25.75
N ALA A 16 11.89 -0.69 -25.74
CA ALA A 16 11.33 -1.28 -26.95
C ALA A 16 10.89 -0.18 -27.94
N ALA A 17 11.26 -0.34 -29.21
CA ALA A 17 11.02 0.63 -30.27
C ALA A 17 9.56 1.11 -30.32
N GLY A 18 9.36 2.43 -30.34
CA GLY A 18 8.03 3.06 -30.37
C GLY A 18 7.25 3.01 -29.05
N THR A 19 7.87 2.57 -27.94
CA THR A 19 7.21 2.50 -26.63
C THR A 19 8.07 3.13 -25.53
N ASN A 20 7.43 3.49 -24.41
CA ASN A 20 8.13 3.86 -23.17
C ASN A 20 8.41 2.66 -22.25
N LYS A 21 8.28 1.43 -22.74
CA LYS A 21 8.48 0.21 -21.93
C LYS A 21 9.91 -0.30 -22.10
N ASN A 22 10.47 -0.80 -21.00
CA ASN A 22 11.77 -1.48 -21.02
C ASN A 22 11.71 -2.75 -21.89
N ASP A 23 12.74 -3.01 -22.67
CA ASP A 23 12.91 -4.27 -23.38
C ASP A 23 13.67 -5.32 -22.54
N ALA A 24 13.92 -6.50 -23.11
CA ALA A 24 14.56 -7.61 -22.42
C ALA A 24 16.05 -7.40 -22.08
N SER A 25 16.69 -6.36 -22.64
CA SER A 25 18.08 -6.01 -22.37
C SER A 25 18.22 -4.97 -21.25
N ALA A 26 17.11 -4.41 -20.76
CA ALA A 26 17.13 -3.55 -19.59
C ALA A 26 17.50 -4.35 -18.33
N ILE A 27 18.43 -3.82 -17.55
CA ILE A 27 18.88 -4.42 -16.29
C ILE A 27 18.60 -3.41 -15.18
N ASP A 28 17.78 -3.77 -14.21
CA ASP A 28 17.57 -2.96 -13.00
C ASP A 28 18.59 -3.39 -11.94
N SER A 29 19.41 -2.44 -11.46
CA SER A 29 20.44 -2.68 -10.45
C SER A 29 20.41 -1.55 -9.41
N ASP A 30 19.96 -1.88 -8.20
CA ASP A 30 19.91 -0.99 -7.05
C ASP A 30 20.76 -1.55 -5.91
N SER A 31 21.58 -0.69 -5.31
CA SER A 31 22.37 -1.00 -4.12
C SER A 31 21.97 -0.07 -2.99
N TYR A 32 21.82 -0.61 -1.79
CA TYR A 32 21.48 0.14 -0.58
C TYR A 32 22.67 0.14 0.37
N SER A 33 22.98 1.29 0.97
CA SER A 33 23.95 1.33 2.06
C SER A 33 23.46 0.47 3.23
N LEU A 34 24.37 -0.08 4.04
CA LEU A 34 24.01 -0.91 5.20
C LEU A 34 23.09 -0.14 6.17
N GLN A 35 23.37 1.15 6.38
CA GLN A 35 22.51 2.04 7.16
C GLN A 35 21.10 2.14 6.57
N LYS A 36 20.99 2.32 5.24
CA LYS A 36 19.70 2.45 4.56
C LYS A 36 18.91 1.14 4.58
N PHE A 37 19.59 0.01 4.39
CA PHE A 37 18.98 -1.33 4.44
C PHE A 37 18.32 -1.60 5.79
N PHE A 38 19.02 -1.33 6.91
CA PHE A 38 18.43 -1.48 8.24
C PHE A 38 17.31 -0.48 8.52
N ASP A 39 17.42 0.78 8.09
CA ASP A 39 16.32 1.76 8.15
C ASP A 39 15.05 1.25 7.43
N MET A 40 15.23 0.63 6.27
CA MET A 40 14.12 0.05 5.49
C MET A 40 13.49 -1.15 6.21
N LEU A 41 14.29 -2.06 6.78
CA LEU A 41 13.78 -3.18 7.57
C LEU A 41 12.96 -2.72 8.77
N MET A 42 13.46 -1.74 9.54
CA MET A 42 12.74 -1.20 10.70
C MET A 42 11.40 -0.56 10.32
N LYS A 43 11.29 -0.03 9.09
CA LYS A 43 10.04 0.53 8.53
C LYS A 43 9.10 -0.53 7.94
N GLY A 44 9.51 -1.79 7.93
CA GLY A 44 8.77 -2.89 7.31
C GLY A 44 8.68 -2.73 5.79
N ASP A 45 9.73 -2.23 5.15
CA ASP A 45 9.83 -2.09 3.70
C ASP A 45 9.88 -3.45 3.02
N THR A 46 9.12 -3.61 1.94
CA THR A 46 9.00 -4.89 1.22
C THR A 46 10.32 -5.27 0.57
N VAL A 47 11.04 -4.34 -0.06
CA VAL A 47 12.28 -4.64 -0.80
C VAL A 47 13.37 -5.11 0.15
N ALA A 48 13.61 -4.39 1.25
CA ALA A 48 14.64 -4.79 2.21
C ALA A 48 14.31 -6.14 2.86
N THR A 49 13.03 -6.38 3.16
CA THR A 49 12.59 -7.66 3.73
C THR A 49 12.77 -8.80 2.71
N GLU A 50 12.46 -8.60 1.45
CA GLU A 50 12.71 -9.59 0.40
C GLU A 50 14.21 -9.90 0.24
N ILE A 51 15.08 -8.88 0.24
CA ILE A 51 16.54 -9.05 0.20
C ILE A 51 17.02 -9.88 1.40
N LEU A 52 16.48 -9.65 2.61
CA LEU A 52 16.84 -10.38 3.83
C LEU A 52 16.55 -11.90 3.73
N PHE A 53 15.49 -12.27 3.03
CA PHE A 53 15.03 -13.66 2.91
C PHE A 53 15.41 -14.34 1.59
N ALA A 54 15.79 -13.56 0.56
CA ALA A 54 16.15 -14.09 -0.74
C ALA A 54 17.35 -15.06 -0.65
N PRO A 55 17.37 -16.11 -1.48
CA PRO A 55 18.56 -16.92 -1.66
C PRO A 55 19.66 -16.05 -2.29
N VAL A 56 20.84 -16.03 -1.68
CA VAL A 56 22.00 -15.27 -2.15
C VAL A 56 23.02 -16.25 -2.75
N ALA A 57 23.38 -16.05 -4.01
CA ALA A 57 24.36 -16.89 -4.70
C ALA A 57 25.80 -16.53 -4.31
N ASP A 58 26.13 -15.23 -4.36
CA ASP A 58 27.48 -14.69 -4.09
C ASP A 58 27.41 -13.71 -2.92
N ALA A 59 27.43 -14.24 -1.69
CA ALA A 59 27.36 -13.42 -0.48
C ALA A 59 28.75 -13.06 0.04
N ASP A 60 28.97 -11.78 0.38
CA ASP A 60 30.08 -11.37 1.23
C ASP A 60 30.02 -12.14 2.57
N PRO A 61 31.15 -12.61 3.14
CA PRO A 61 31.16 -13.34 4.41
C PRO A 61 30.41 -12.63 5.55
N ARG A 62 30.40 -11.29 5.55
CA ARG A 62 29.69 -10.45 6.53
C ARG A 62 28.17 -10.51 6.39
N TRP A 63 27.64 -11.00 5.26
CA TRP A 63 26.20 -11.11 5.03
C TRP A 63 25.50 -11.96 6.10
N SER A 64 26.15 -13.00 6.60
CA SER A 64 25.59 -13.86 7.67
C SER A 64 25.24 -13.06 8.94
N GLU A 65 26.12 -12.15 9.35
CA GLU A 65 25.91 -11.28 10.49
C GLU A 65 24.88 -10.18 10.18
N VAL A 66 24.97 -9.56 8.99
CA VAL A 66 23.97 -8.58 8.52
C VAL A 66 22.58 -9.18 8.53
N ARG A 67 22.43 -10.43 8.08
CA ARG A 67 21.15 -11.15 8.06
C ARG A 67 20.68 -11.46 9.48
N THR A 68 21.58 -11.85 10.37
CA THR A 68 21.25 -12.12 11.78
C THR A 68 20.72 -10.86 12.47
N VAL A 69 21.41 -9.73 12.31
CA VAL A 69 20.97 -8.43 12.83
C VAL A 69 19.67 -7.99 12.15
N GLY A 70 19.58 -8.10 10.83
CA GLY A 70 18.39 -7.72 10.06
C GLY A 70 17.12 -8.44 10.52
N ARG A 71 17.22 -9.71 10.90
CA ARG A 71 16.08 -10.47 11.44
C ARG A 71 15.59 -9.97 12.79
N GLN A 72 16.47 -9.39 13.61
CA GLN A 72 16.09 -8.77 14.89
C GLN A 72 15.39 -7.41 14.70
N LEU A 73 15.48 -6.81 13.51
CA LEU A 73 14.82 -5.56 13.15
C LEU A 73 13.43 -5.78 12.53
N LEU A 74 12.96 -7.01 12.43
CA LEU A 74 11.60 -7.30 11.98
C LEU A 74 10.61 -6.94 13.10
N ASN A 75 9.47 -6.38 12.72
CA ASN A 75 8.44 -5.94 13.67
C ASN A 75 7.04 -6.14 13.09
N ARG A 76 6.04 -6.33 13.97
CA ARG A 76 4.65 -6.64 13.56
C ARG A 76 3.90 -5.49 12.92
N GLN A 77 4.42 -4.26 12.96
CA GLN A 77 3.76 -3.13 12.30
C GLN A 77 3.81 -3.26 10.77
N CYS A 78 4.85 -3.89 10.22
CA CYS A 78 5.03 -4.18 8.78
C CYS A 78 4.47 -3.08 7.85
N LYS A 79 4.71 -1.79 8.17
CA LYS A 79 3.94 -0.66 7.61
C LYS A 79 3.99 -0.60 6.08
N GLY A 80 5.13 -0.96 5.50
CA GLY A 80 5.28 -1.05 4.05
C GLY A 80 4.34 -2.09 3.41
N PHE A 81 4.32 -3.31 3.94
CA PHE A 81 3.43 -4.39 3.50
C PHE A 81 1.95 -4.02 3.68
N VAL A 82 1.54 -3.67 4.90
CA VAL A 82 0.13 -3.37 5.25
C VAL A 82 -0.37 -2.21 4.39
N GLY A 83 0.38 -1.11 4.36
CA GLY A 83 0.00 0.08 3.59
C GLY A 83 -0.10 -0.20 2.09
N TYR A 84 0.77 -1.05 1.54
CA TYR A 84 0.68 -1.46 0.14
C TYR A 84 -0.57 -2.29 -0.12
N CYS A 85 -0.85 -3.32 0.69
CA CYS A 85 -2.00 -4.22 0.51
C CYS A 85 -3.32 -3.45 0.58
N VAL A 86 -3.50 -2.59 1.58
CA VAL A 86 -4.69 -1.74 1.73
C VAL A 86 -4.90 -0.84 0.51
N ARG A 87 -3.83 -0.22 -0.01
CA ARG A 87 -3.92 0.62 -1.23
C ARG A 87 -4.32 -0.19 -2.46
N GLN A 88 -3.78 -1.40 -2.62
CA GLN A 88 -4.11 -2.24 -3.78
C GLN A 88 -5.53 -2.81 -3.68
N ALA A 89 -5.98 -3.23 -2.50
CA ALA A 89 -7.37 -3.67 -2.28
C ALA A 89 -8.35 -2.51 -2.51
N ALA A 90 -8.07 -1.30 -2.03
CA ALA A 90 -8.91 -0.13 -2.33
C ALA A 90 -8.98 0.19 -3.84
N LYS A 91 -7.86 -0.01 -4.55
CA LYS A 91 -7.76 0.21 -5.99
C LYS A 91 -8.53 -0.83 -6.79
N TYR A 92 -8.45 -2.11 -6.43
CA TYR A 92 -9.02 -3.22 -7.22
C TYR A 92 -10.27 -3.87 -6.61
N GLY A 93 -10.73 -3.41 -5.45
CA GLY A 93 -11.92 -3.93 -4.77
C GLY A 93 -13.21 -3.61 -5.53
N ILE A 94 -14.13 -4.58 -5.61
CA ILE A 94 -15.48 -4.44 -6.15
C ILE A 94 -16.51 -4.75 -5.06
N LYS A 95 -16.40 -4.14 -3.89
CA LYS A 95 -17.52 -4.23 -2.92
C LYS A 95 -18.73 -3.48 -3.48
N GLY A 96 -19.79 -4.21 -3.82
CA GLY A 96 -21.09 -3.62 -4.19
C GLY A 96 -21.62 -2.67 -3.09
N SER A 97 -21.29 -2.94 -1.83
CA SER A 97 -21.59 -2.05 -0.70
C SER A 97 -20.86 -0.70 -0.75
N ARG A 98 -19.61 -0.64 -1.24
CA ARG A 98 -18.88 0.62 -1.46
C ARG A 98 -19.54 1.45 -2.53
N MET A 99 -19.87 0.81 -3.66
CA MET A 99 -20.60 1.43 -4.76
C MET A 99 -21.93 1.99 -4.25
N SER A 100 -22.74 1.18 -3.56
CA SER A 100 -24.00 1.59 -2.93
C SER A 100 -23.85 2.80 -2.01
N ALA A 101 -22.83 2.80 -1.13
CA ALA A 101 -22.58 3.93 -0.23
C ALA A 101 -22.24 5.22 -0.99
N VAL A 102 -21.36 5.16 -2.00
CA VAL A 102 -21.02 6.36 -2.81
C VAL A 102 -22.25 6.89 -3.54
N LYS A 103 -23.08 6.00 -4.10
CA LYS A 103 -24.33 6.42 -4.78
C LYS A 103 -25.31 7.08 -3.83
N ALA A 104 -25.53 6.47 -2.66
CA ALA A 104 -26.39 7.01 -1.64
C ALA A 104 -25.92 8.40 -1.17
N LEU A 105 -24.61 8.59 -1.01
CA LEU A 105 -24.04 9.90 -0.65
C LEU A 105 -24.28 10.94 -1.77
N ILE A 106 -24.03 10.59 -3.03
CA ILE A 106 -24.30 11.48 -4.18
C ILE A 106 -25.78 11.90 -4.19
N ASP A 107 -26.70 10.96 -3.94
CA ASP A 107 -28.14 11.24 -3.95
C ASP A 107 -28.53 12.16 -2.79
N VAL A 108 -27.95 11.98 -1.59
CA VAL A 108 -28.09 12.92 -0.46
C VAL A 108 -27.59 14.32 -0.84
N LEU A 109 -26.39 14.43 -1.40
CA LEU A 109 -25.79 15.72 -1.77
C LEU A 109 -26.62 16.44 -2.83
N ARG A 110 -27.07 15.73 -3.88
CA ARG A 110 -27.93 16.30 -4.93
C ARG A 110 -29.28 16.75 -4.40
N LEU A 111 -29.91 15.95 -3.53
CA LEU A 111 -31.18 16.32 -2.88
C LEU A 111 -31.02 17.62 -2.08
N ARG A 112 -29.94 17.74 -1.28
CA ARG A 112 -29.70 18.94 -0.47
C ARG A 112 -29.30 20.15 -1.30
N GLN A 113 -28.53 19.93 -2.37
CA GLN A 113 -28.22 20.99 -3.33
C GLN A 113 -29.49 21.58 -3.95
N LEU A 114 -30.48 20.75 -4.28
CA LEU A 114 -31.79 21.21 -4.79
C LEU A 114 -32.57 22.00 -3.73
N GLN A 115 -32.59 21.54 -2.48
CA GLN A 115 -33.33 22.19 -1.39
C GLN A 115 -32.72 23.52 -0.94
N LEU A 116 -31.38 23.63 -0.93
CA LEU A 116 -30.67 24.86 -0.59
C LEU A 116 -30.60 25.83 -1.77
N GLY A 117 -30.92 25.38 -2.98
CA GLY A 117 -30.94 26.21 -4.19
C GLY A 117 -29.56 26.71 -4.63
N SER A 118 -28.46 26.18 -4.10
CA SER A 118 -27.10 26.64 -4.43
C SER A 118 -26.07 25.51 -4.40
N PRO A 119 -25.31 25.29 -5.50
CA PRO A 119 -24.13 24.39 -5.48
C PRO A 119 -22.99 24.90 -4.58
N ALA A 120 -23.00 26.19 -4.25
CA ALA A 120 -21.96 26.83 -3.44
C ALA A 120 -22.22 26.70 -1.93
N ALA A 121 -23.42 26.27 -1.52
CA ALA A 121 -23.73 25.93 -0.14
C ALA A 121 -22.69 24.94 0.41
N LYS A 122 -22.31 25.11 1.66
CA LYS A 122 -21.21 24.37 2.28
C LYS A 122 -21.70 23.07 2.90
N LEU A 123 -20.83 22.05 2.92
CA LEU A 123 -21.14 20.77 3.56
C LEU A 123 -21.48 20.92 5.05
N ARG A 124 -20.91 21.91 5.74
CA ARG A 124 -21.27 22.25 7.14
C ARG A 124 -22.76 22.56 7.34
N GLU A 125 -23.48 22.98 6.31
CA GLU A 125 -24.91 23.31 6.40
C GLU A 125 -25.79 22.05 6.49
N ILE A 126 -25.20 20.87 6.23
CA ILE A 126 -25.86 19.57 6.26
C ILE A 126 -25.08 18.56 7.11
N ASP A 127 -24.25 19.02 8.04
CA ASP A 127 -23.35 18.16 8.84
C ASP A 127 -24.08 17.08 9.64
N TYR A 128 -25.22 17.39 10.23
CA TYR A 128 -26.08 16.43 10.95
C TYR A 128 -26.54 15.27 10.05
N ILE A 129 -26.81 15.55 8.78
CA ILE A 129 -27.20 14.52 7.79
C ILE A 129 -25.98 13.68 7.42
N LEU A 130 -24.82 14.31 7.27
CA LEU A 130 -23.58 13.61 6.92
C LEU A 130 -23.09 12.72 8.07
N GLN A 131 -23.30 13.15 9.32
CA GLN A 131 -23.06 12.35 10.52
C GLN A 131 -23.99 11.13 10.56
N ASP A 132 -25.30 11.33 10.44
CA ASP A 132 -26.29 10.23 10.38
C ASP A 132 -26.02 9.28 9.21
N PHE A 133 -25.60 9.81 8.06
CA PHE A 133 -25.17 9.01 6.92
C PHE A 133 -23.96 8.14 7.26
N ALA A 134 -22.93 8.71 7.90
CA ALA A 134 -21.73 7.98 8.29
C ALA A 134 -22.04 6.85 9.29
N GLU A 135 -22.99 7.05 10.20
CA GLU A 135 -23.41 6.02 11.15
C GLU A 135 -24.14 4.84 10.50
N ARG A 136 -24.84 5.07 9.38
CA ARG A 136 -25.68 4.06 8.70
C ARG A 136 -24.98 3.30 7.59
N HIS A 137 -23.81 3.76 7.15
CA HIS A 137 -23.11 3.19 6.00
C HIS A 137 -21.70 2.73 6.38
N GLU A 138 -21.43 1.41 6.29
CA GLU A 138 -20.14 0.77 6.58
C GLU A 138 -18.93 1.45 5.90
N HIS A 139 -19.14 2.02 4.70
CA HIS A 139 -18.08 2.65 3.90
C HIS A 139 -18.07 4.17 4.00
N ALA A 140 -18.67 4.73 5.05
CA ALA A 140 -18.66 6.16 5.34
C ALA A 140 -18.21 6.41 6.78
N GLU A 141 -17.51 7.51 6.99
CA GLU A 141 -16.93 7.86 8.28
C GLU A 141 -17.00 9.38 8.46
N TRP A 142 -17.45 9.80 9.64
CA TRP A 142 -17.36 11.19 10.08
C TRP A 142 -16.08 11.36 10.88
N VAL A 143 -15.08 11.98 10.26
CA VAL A 143 -13.71 11.96 10.77
C VAL A 143 -13.17 13.36 10.98
N ASN A 144 -12.51 13.56 12.11
CA ASN A 144 -11.74 14.77 12.35
C ASN A 144 -10.30 14.54 11.89
N ILE A 145 -9.82 15.38 10.96
CA ILE A 145 -8.46 15.27 10.42
C ILE A 145 -7.65 16.48 10.88
N PRO A 146 -6.51 16.28 11.58
CA PRO A 146 -5.62 17.36 11.98
C PRO A 146 -5.07 18.12 10.78
N SER A 147 -5.15 19.45 10.82
CA SER A 147 -4.55 20.30 9.79
C SER A 147 -3.13 20.73 10.21
N PRO A 148 -2.11 20.64 9.33
CA PRO A 148 -0.75 21.09 9.65
C PRO A 148 -0.65 22.56 10.09
N ASN A 149 -1.63 23.39 9.72
CA ASN A 149 -1.59 24.86 9.87
C ASN A 149 -2.77 25.43 10.68
N GLY A 150 -3.50 24.64 11.48
CA GLY A 150 -4.63 25.17 12.23
C GLY A 150 -5.48 24.15 12.96
N ALA A 151 -6.74 24.52 13.22
CA ALA A 151 -7.69 23.70 13.94
C ALA A 151 -8.14 22.48 13.11
N ASP A 152 -8.22 21.36 13.81
CA ASP A 152 -8.92 20.12 13.49
C ASP A 152 -10.21 20.36 12.68
N LEU A 153 -10.29 19.75 11.48
CA LEU A 153 -11.41 19.95 10.58
C LEU A 153 -12.19 18.65 10.37
N TRP A 154 -13.51 18.75 10.54
CA TRP A 154 -14.41 17.64 10.23
C TRP A 154 -14.49 17.39 8.73
N HIS A 155 -14.53 16.11 8.39
CA HIS A 155 -14.68 15.61 7.03
C HIS A 155 -15.78 14.56 7.00
N ILE A 156 -16.55 14.56 5.92
CA ILE A 156 -17.24 13.34 5.49
C ILE A 156 -16.25 12.54 4.66
N ARG A 157 -15.96 11.32 5.08
CA ARG A 157 -15.24 10.33 4.28
C ARG A 157 -16.24 9.32 3.76
N CYS A 158 -16.17 9.04 2.46
CA CYS A 158 -16.87 7.90 1.87
C CYS A 158 -15.89 7.17 0.96
N CYS A 159 -15.75 5.87 1.17
CA CYS A 159 -14.70 5.07 0.58
C CYS A 159 -13.31 5.67 0.87
N ASP A 160 -12.51 5.94 -0.16
CA ASP A 160 -11.14 6.46 -0.09
C ASP A 160 -11.05 7.99 -0.22
N ARG A 161 -12.18 8.70 -0.19
CA ARG A 161 -12.23 10.16 -0.35
C ARG A 161 -12.89 10.86 0.83
N ALA A 162 -12.13 11.79 1.43
CA ALA A 162 -12.58 12.68 2.48
C ALA A 162 -12.76 14.10 1.92
N MET A 163 -13.92 14.70 2.21
CA MET A 163 -14.25 16.08 1.85
C MET A 163 -14.43 16.91 3.13
N PRO A 164 -13.71 18.05 3.27
CA PRO A 164 -13.84 18.91 4.43
C PRO A 164 -15.21 19.59 4.46
N ILE A 165 -15.77 19.81 5.65
CA ILE A 165 -17.08 20.48 5.78
C ILE A 165 -17.11 21.94 5.27
N THR A 166 -15.92 22.51 5.01
CA THR A 166 -15.73 23.83 4.40
C THR A 166 -15.85 23.83 2.88
N SER A 167 -15.81 22.67 2.22
CA SER A 167 -16.05 22.54 0.78
C SER A 167 -17.52 22.76 0.45
N SER A 168 -17.78 23.16 -0.80
CA SER A 168 -19.16 23.27 -1.27
C SER A 168 -19.76 21.90 -1.56
N ILE A 169 -21.08 21.80 -1.44
CA ILE A 169 -21.84 20.60 -1.80
C ILE A 169 -21.56 20.24 -3.26
N GLY A 170 -21.56 21.21 -4.18
CA GLY A 170 -21.30 20.95 -5.60
C GLY A 170 -19.88 20.43 -5.88
N GLU A 171 -18.87 20.88 -5.13
CA GLU A 171 -17.51 20.34 -5.22
C GLU A 171 -17.47 18.88 -4.73
N ALA A 172 -18.07 18.60 -3.58
CA ALA A 172 -18.15 17.25 -3.03
C ALA A 172 -18.91 16.29 -3.95
N THR A 173 -20.04 16.71 -4.52
CA THR A 173 -20.82 15.93 -5.48
C THR A 173 -19.95 15.50 -6.67
N LYS A 174 -19.20 16.43 -7.29
CA LYS A 174 -18.29 16.11 -8.41
C LYS A 174 -17.19 15.13 -8.02
N VAL A 175 -16.61 15.29 -6.83
CA VAL A 175 -15.57 14.38 -6.33
C VAL A 175 -16.13 12.97 -6.19
N TYR A 176 -17.30 12.80 -5.57
CA TYR A 176 -17.90 11.49 -5.36
C TYR A 176 -18.48 10.88 -6.65
N GLU A 177 -19.00 11.69 -7.58
CA GLU A 177 -19.38 11.24 -8.93
C GLU A 177 -18.18 10.63 -9.67
N LYS A 178 -17.01 11.26 -9.61
CA LYS A 178 -15.78 10.70 -10.18
C LYS A 178 -15.38 9.39 -9.50
N VAL A 179 -15.58 9.26 -8.19
CA VAL A 179 -15.37 7.99 -7.49
C VAL A 179 -16.31 6.91 -8.03
N TRP A 180 -17.59 7.22 -8.18
CA TRP A 180 -18.61 6.32 -8.73
C TRP A 180 -18.28 5.86 -10.15
N GLU A 181 -17.91 6.79 -11.05
CA GLU A 181 -17.53 6.49 -12.43
C GLU A 181 -16.33 5.53 -12.49
N ASN A 182 -15.29 5.80 -11.70
CA ASN A 182 -14.11 4.91 -11.61
C ASN A 182 -14.49 3.50 -11.15
N TYR A 183 -15.48 3.35 -10.26
CA TYR A 183 -15.99 2.03 -9.87
C TYR A 183 -16.80 1.36 -10.97
N GLY A 184 -17.62 2.11 -11.72
CA GLY A 184 -18.36 1.60 -12.87
C GLY A 184 -17.47 1.16 -14.04
N GLU A 185 -16.35 1.85 -14.26
CA GLU A 185 -15.30 1.40 -15.19
C GLU A 185 -14.65 0.10 -14.73
N ARG A 186 -14.33 -0.03 -13.44
CA ARG A 186 -13.77 -1.26 -12.85
C ARG A 186 -14.74 -2.44 -12.93
N ALA A 187 -16.02 -2.22 -12.64
CA ALA A 187 -17.05 -3.25 -12.76
C ALA A 187 -17.25 -3.71 -14.22
N ARG A 188 -17.19 -2.79 -15.19
CA ARG A 188 -17.24 -3.14 -16.62
C ARG A 188 -15.96 -3.86 -17.08
N ALA A 189 -14.79 -3.41 -16.63
CA ALA A 189 -13.52 -4.09 -16.87
C ALA A 189 -13.52 -5.52 -16.31
N ALA A 190 -14.19 -5.76 -15.18
CA ALA A 190 -14.39 -7.09 -14.63
C ALA A 190 -15.18 -8.03 -15.57
N MET A 191 -16.09 -7.48 -16.37
CA MET A 191 -16.92 -8.25 -17.31
C MET A 191 -16.18 -8.52 -18.63
N SER A 192 -15.35 -7.60 -19.10
CA SER A 192 -14.63 -7.73 -20.38
C SER A 192 -13.17 -8.17 -20.27
N ASN A 193 -12.61 -8.24 -19.05
CA ASN A 193 -11.19 -8.45 -18.79
C ASN A 193 -10.23 -7.41 -19.43
N GLU A 194 -10.76 -6.32 -19.99
CA GLU A 194 -10.00 -5.29 -20.68
C GLU A 194 -9.50 -4.21 -19.71
N GLY A 195 -8.26 -3.76 -19.90
CA GLY A 195 -7.68 -2.66 -19.11
C GLY A 195 -7.28 -3.01 -17.66
N ILE A 196 -7.34 -4.28 -17.27
CA ILE A 196 -6.93 -4.72 -15.92
C ILE A 196 -5.40 -4.84 -15.83
N ASP A 197 -4.82 -4.22 -14.80
CA ASP A 197 -3.40 -4.40 -14.46
C ASP A 197 -3.17 -5.70 -13.67
N TRP A 198 -3.21 -6.82 -14.40
CA TRP A 198 -2.98 -8.17 -13.84
C TRP A 198 -1.62 -8.32 -13.18
N LYS A 199 -0.60 -7.60 -13.65
CA LYS A 199 0.73 -7.58 -13.06
C LYS A 199 0.68 -6.99 -11.65
N ALA A 200 0.00 -5.86 -11.48
CA ALA A 200 -0.15 -5.24 -10.17
C ALA A 200 -1.04 -6.06 -9.22
N MET A 201 -2.13 -6.67 -9.70
CA MET A 201 -2.97 -7.54 -8.85
C MET A 201 -2.20 -8.78 -8.37
N SER A 202 -1.48 -9.46 -9.27
CA SER A 202 -0.60 -10.59 -8.91
C SER A 202 0.44 -10.18 -7.87
N HIS A 203 1.05 -9.00 -8.04
CA HIS A 203 2.01 -8.47 -7.07
C HIS A 203 1.37 -8.18 -5.71
N ALA A 204 0.17 -7.60 -5.69
CA ALA A 204 -0.58 -7.33 -4.48
C ALA A 204 -0.89 -8.61 -3.68
N VAL A 205 -1.37 -9.66 -4.36
CA VAL A 205 -1.63 -10.97 -3.73
C VAL A 205 -0.33 -11.54 -3.13
N ARG A 206 0.77 -11.47 -3.89
CA ARG A 206 2.08 -11.95 -3.45
C ARG A 206 2.55 -11.23 -2.18
N VAL A 207 2.50 -9.90 -2.17
CA VAL A 207 2.95 -9.08 -1.02
C VAL A 207 2.09 -9.35 0.21
N ALA A 208 0.77 -9.48 0.05
CA ALA A 208 -0.11 -9.76 1.17
C ALA A 208 0.17 -11.15 1.79
N ARG A 209 0.35 -12.18 0.96
CA ARG A 209 0.70 -13.53 1.45
C ARG A 209 2.07 -13.59 2.11
N GLN A 210 3.05 -12.85 1.58
CA GLN A 210 4.36 -12.71 2.22
C GLN A 210 4.27 -12.00 3.58
N ALA A 211 3.41 -10.98 3.69
CA ALA A 211 3.17 -10.29 4.95
C ALA A 211 2.56 -11.24 5.99
N ILE A 212 1.53 -12.01 5.60
CA ILE A 212 0.88 -13.00 6.47
C ILE A 212 1.91 -14.04 6.95
N GLU A 213 2.71 -14.60 6.05
CA GLU A 213 3.77 -15.55 6.41
C GLU A 213 4.78 -14.93 7.38
N LEU A 214 5.27 -13.73 7.09
CA LEU A 214 6.22 -13.01 7.94
C LEU A 214 5.65 -12.76 9.34
N LEU A 215 4.41 -12.30 9.43
CA LEU A 215 3.75 -11.96 10.69
C LEU A 215 3.48 -13.22 11.53
N ASN A 216 3.14 -14.34 10.89
CA ASN A 216 2.84 -15.59 11.57
C ASN A 216 4.08 -16.39 11.97
N THR A 217 5.17 -16.33 11.19
CA THR A 217 6.31 -17.25 11.36
C THR A 217 7.67 -16.55 11.47
N GLY A 218 7.73 -15.23 11.30
CA GLY A 218 9.00 -14.49 11.24
C GLY A 218 9.88 -14.86 10.02
N GLN A 219 9.28 -15.43 8.97
CA GLN A 219 9.98 -15.92 7.78
C GLN A 219 9.26 -15.51 6.49
N ILE A 220 10.00 -15.45 5.38
CA ILE A 220 9.45 -15.44 4.03
C ILE A 220 10.13 -16.55 3.23
N THR A 221 9.34 -17.45 2.65
CA THR A 221 9.84 -18.53 1.80
C THR A 221 10.10 -18.05 0.37
N PHE A 222 11.29 -18.36 -0.15
CA PHE A 222 11.63 -18.20 -1.56
C PHE A 222 12.29 -19.49 -2.11
N PRO A 223 11.98 -19.90 -3.37
CA PRO A 223 10.94 -19.35 -4.25
C PRO A 223 9.53 -19.48 -3.64
N ARG A 224 8.60 -18.62 -4.06
CA ARG A 224 7.24 -18.58 -3.50
C ARG A 224 6.52 -19.93 -3.73
N PRO A 225 5.92 -20.55 -2.70
CA PRO A 225 5.21 -21.82 -2.85
C PRO A 225 3.97 -21.69 -3.75
N ASP A 226 3.37 -20.51 -3.81
CA ASP A 226 2.18 -20.18 -4.59
C ASP A 226 2.49 -19.62 -6.00
N ALA A 227 3.72 -19.82 -6.50
CA ALA A 227 4.18 -19.24 -7.77
C ALA A 227 3.30 -19.58 -8.99
N ALA A 228 2.70 -20.78 -9.03
CA ALA A 228 1.83 -21.20 -10.12
C ALA A 228 0.54 -20.37 -10.18
N GLU A 229 -0.11 -20.15 -9.03
CA GLU A 229 -1.31 -19.32 -8.92
C GLU A 229 -0.99 -17.85 -9.21
N LEU A 230 0.09 -17.32 -8.64
CA LEU A 230 0.54 -15.95 -8.89
C LEU A 230 0.78 -15.70 -10.39
N ARG A 231 1.33 -16.69 -11.10
CA ARG A 231 1.50 -16.65 -12.57
C ARG A 231 0.16 -16.67 -13.29
N ALA A 232 -0.78 -17.52 -12.89
CA ALA A 232 -2.12 -17.57 -13.49
C ALA A 232 -2.86 -16.22 -13.34
N ILE A 233 -2.79 -15.60 -12.16
CA ILE A 233 -3.34 -14.25 -11.92
C ILE A 233 -2.64 -13.23 -12.83
N LYS A 234 -1.31 -13.25 -12.90
CA LYS A 234 -0.53 -12.31 -13.71
C LYS A 234 -0.86 -12.40 -15.21
N LEU A 235 -1.22 -13.59 -15.69
CA LEU A 235 -1.62 -13.85 -17.07
C LEU A 235 -3.12 -13.62 -17.32
N GLY A 236 -3.89 -13.16 -16.33
CA GLY A 236 -5.33 -12.91 -16.47
C GLY A 236 -6.17 -14.19 -16.64
N GLN A 237 -5.66 -15.33 -16.19
CA GLN A 237 -6.34 -16.64 -16.30
C GLN A 237 -7.36 -16.87 -15.16
N ARG A 238 -7.61 -15.86 -14.32
CA ARG A 238 -8.56 -15.89 -13.20
C ARG A 238 -9.60 -14.79 -13.39
N PRO A 239 -10.87 -15.01 -12.98
CA PRO A 239 -11.87 -13.95 -13.00
C PRO A 239 -11.45 -12.77 -12.12
N TYR A 240 -11.67 -11.55 -12.59
CA TYR A 240 -11.30 -10.35 -11.83
C TYR A 240 -12.01 -10.26 -10.47
N ALA A 241 -13.30 -10.62 -10.42
CA ALA A 241 -14.08 -10.65 -9.19
C ALA A 241 -13.43 -11.55 -8.13
N ASP A 242 -12.96 -12.74 -8.52
CA ASP A 242 -12.32 -13.70 -7.61
C ASP A 242 -11.01 -13.13 -7.04
N VAL A 243 -10.17 -12.53 -7.89
CA VAL A 243 -8.88 -11.96 -7.44
C VAL A 243 -9.10 -10.70 -6.61
N SER A 244 -10.12 -9.90 -6.94
CA SER A 244 -10.53 -8.72 -6.17
C SER A 244 -10.97 -9.11 -4.77
N GLN A 245 -11.87 -10.10 -4.65
CA GLN A 245 -12.34 -10.62 -3.37
C GLN A 245 -11.20 -11.26 -2.56
N LEU A 246 -10.30 -11.99 -3.23
CA LEU A 246 -9.09 -12.53 -2.60
C LEU A 246 -8.21 -11.42 -2.01
N LEU A 247 -8.01 -10.31 -2.72
CA LEU A 247 -7.23 -9.20 -2.19
C LEU A 247 -7.88 -8.57 -0.96
N GLU A 248 -9.21 -8.43 -0.97
CA GLU A 248 -9.95 -7.93 0.19
C GLU A 248 -9.79 -8.87 1.39
N SER A 249 -9.94 -10.19 1.21
CA SER A 249 -9.76 -11.15 2.30
C SER A 249 -8.33 -11.14 2.86
N LEU A 250 -7.34 -11.08 1.98
CA LEU A 250 -5.93 -11.03 2.37
C LEU A 250 -5.59 -9.78 3.18
N VAL A 251 -6.24 -8.63 2.94
CA VAL A 251 -6.04 -7.43 3.77
C VAL A 251 -6.51 -7.68 5.20
N GLU A 252 -7.67 -8.31 5.38
CA GLU A 252 -8.16 -8.60 6.73
C GLU A 252 -7.31 -9.67 7.43
N GLU A 253 -6.86 -10.68 6.70
CA GLU A 253 -5.91 -11.67 7.20
C GLU A 253 -4.59 -11.02 7.65
N VAL A 254 -4.07 -10.04 6.90
CA VAL A 254 -2.88 -9.27 7.30
C VAL A 254 -3.12 -8.51 8.60
N HIS A 255 -4.29 -7.88 8.77
CA HIS A 255 -4.63 -7.16 9.99
C HIS A 255 -4.72 -8.10 11.21
N LEU A 256 -5.34 -9.27 11.03
CA LEU A 256 -5.43 -10.30 12.06
C LEU A 256 -4.04 -10.86 12.43
N ALA A 257 -3.22 -11.19 11.43
CA ALA A 257 -1.85 -11.68 11.64
C ALA A 257 -0.99 -10.65 12.37
N SER A 258 -1.12 -9.35 12.04
CA SER A 258 -0.39 -8.27 12.73
C SER A 258 -0.79 -8.12 14.20
N ALA A 259 -2.08 -8.32 14.51
CA ALA A 259 -2.58 -8.27 15.88
C ALA A 259 -2.11 -9.47 16.73
N GLN A 260 -1.89 -10.64 16.11
CA GLN A 260 -1.52 -11.88 16.77
C GLN A 260 -0.02 -12.21 16.70
N SER A 261 0.76 -11.44 15.94
CA SER A 261 2.18 -11.71 15.70
C SER A 261 3.03 -11.65 16.98
N GLU A 262 3.96 -12.59 17.09
CA GLU A 262 5.00 -12.61 18.13
C GLU A 262 6.17 -11.66 17.84
N LEU A 263 6.22 -11.07 16.64
CA LEU A 263 7.22 -10.05 16.32
C LEU A 263 7.05 -8.82 17.23
N PRO A 264 8.15 -8.14 17.60
CA PRO A 264 8.07 -6.96 18.45
C PRO A 264 7.23 -5.86 17.79
N GLU A 265 6.61 -5.01 18.60
CA GLU A 265 5.80 -3.89 18.10
C GLU A 265 6.61 -2.91 17.26
N SER A 266 7.84 -2.64 17.66
CA SER A 266 8.76 -1.77 16.93
C SER A 266 10.19 -2.32 17.02
N SER A 267 11.03 -1.89 16.10
CA SER A 267 12.44 -2.28 16.10
C SER A 267 13.26 -1.40 17.05
N ASP A 268 14.30 -1.96 17.66
CA ASP A 268 15.29 -1.18 18.40
C ASP A 268 16.42 -0.74 17.45
N PRO A 269 16.57 0.58 17.18
CA PRO A 269 17.61 1.08 16.28
C PRO A 269 19.04 0.87 16.80
N ILE A 270 19.22 0.65 18.10
CA ILE A 270 20.55 0.42 18.71
C ILE A 270 21.19 -0.86 18.16
N ILE A 271 20.38 -1.89 17.88
CA ILE A 271 20.84 -3.18 17.33
C ILE A 271 21.60 -2.94 16.01
N ALA A 272 21.03 -2.13 15.13
CA ALA A 272 21.63 -1.81 13.83
C ALA A 272 22.86 -0.89 13.96
N ASP A 273 22.81 0.09 14.88
CA ASP A 273 23.84 1.13 15.01
C ASP A 273 25.23 0.55 15.35
N SER A 274 25.27 -0.48 16.21
CA SER A 274 26.52 -1.13 16.59
C SER A 274 27.28 -1.73 15.39
N LEU A 275 26.57 -2.48 14.54
CA LEU A 275 27.10 -3.11 13.34
C LEU A 275 27.50 -2.06 12.29
N VAL A 276 26.61 -1.09 12.03
CA VAL A 276 26.88 -0.01 11.07
C VAL A 276 28.14 0.77 11.47
N ARG A 277 28.26 1.18 12.73
CA ARG A 277 29.45 1.92 13.20
C ARG A 277 30.72 1.12 13.05
N ARG A 278 30.69 -0.18 13.34
CA ARG A 278 31.86 -1.05 13.22
C ARG A 278 32.33 -1.18 11.77
N GLU A 279 31.43 -1.46 10.84
CA GLU A 279 31.78 -1.62 9.43
C GLU A 279 32.28 -0.32 8.81
N TYR A 280 31.63 0.82 9.11
CA TYR A 280 32.09 2.12 8.62
C TYR A 280 33.41 2.54 9.26
N ARG A 281 33.66 2.19 10.53
CA ARG A 281 34.95 2.44 11.18
C ARG A 281 36.07 1.66 10.49
N ALA A 282 35.88 0.37 10.19
CA ALA A 282 36.88 -0.43 9.49
C ALA A 282 37.23 0.19 8.12
N GLN A 283 36.22 0.66 7.38
CA GLN A 283 36.40 1.30 6.08
C GLN A 283 37.14 2.64 6.15
N VAL A 284 36.92 3.45 7.20
CA VAL A 284 37.59 4.75 7.39
C VAL A 284 38.98 4.61 7.99
N CYS A 285 39.18 3.66 8.89
CA CYS A 285 40.44 3.47 9.63
C CYS A 285 41.39 2.47 8.96
N GLY A 286 41.02 1.83 7.84
CA GLY A 286 41.90 0.96 7.06
C GLY A 286 42.34 -0.29 7.83
N SER A 287 41.42 -0.94 8.54
CA SER A 287 41.66 -2.19 9.29
C SER A 287 41.20 -3.41 8.50
#